data_AF-A0A955D9C8-F1
#
_entry.id   AF-A0A955D9C8-F1
#
_cell.length_a   1.000
_cell.length_b   1.000
_cell.length_c   1.000
_cell.angle_alpha   90.00
_cell.angle_beta   90.00
_cell.angle_gamma   90.00
#
_symmetry.space_group_name_H-M   'P 1'
#
loop_
_entity.id
_entity.type
_entity.pdbx_description
1 polymer ?
#
loop_
_entity_poly.entity_id
_entity_poly.type
_entity_poly.pdbx_seq_one_letter_code
_entity_poly.pdbx_strand_id
1 'polypeptide(L)'
;MSTTPAPKSWTKDELLARPVRHVDITAFDARPVINAYRHMAYSSRTLAQAADIYDRMLADTPCAVILTMAGSMVSAGLKKAIITLLEHNMVDAIVSTGANIVDQDFFEGL
;
A
#
# COMPACT_ATOMS: atom_id res chain seq x y z
N MET A 1 11.86 21.31 41.02
CA MET A 1 12.70 21.28 39.81
C MET A 1 12.54 19.91 39.17
N SER A 2 11.69 19.81 38.14
CA SER A 2 11.39 18.55 37.46
C SER A 2 12.54 18.21 36.53
N THR A 3 13.26 17.13 36.81
CA THR A 3 14.34 16.61 35.96
C THR A 3 13.73 15.98 34.70
N THR A 4 13.87 16.65 33.55
CA THR A 4 13.57 16.04 32.25
C THR A 4 14.49 14.83 32.04
N PRO A 5 13.96 13.63 31.75
CA PRO A 5 14.80 12.46 31.50
C PRO A 5 15.64 12.67 30.23
N ALA A 6 16.91 12.26 30.29
CA ALA A 6 17.84 12.35 29.17
C ALA A 6 17.32 11.56 27.95
N PRO A 7 17.57 12.02 26.71
CA PRO A 7 17.09 11.35 25.51
C PRO A 7 17.66 9.95 25.42
N LYS A 8 16.78 8.94 25.28
CA LYS A 8 17.17 7.54 25.09
C LYS A 8 17.93 7.38 23.78
N SER A 9 19.20 6.96 23.85
CA SER A 9 19.99 6.56 22.68
C SER A 9 19.57 5.14 22.27
N TRP A 10 19.14 4.98 21.02
CA TRP A 10 18.74 3.69 20.46
C TRP A 10 19.90 3.02 19.73
N THR A 11 20.05 1.71 19.89
CA THR A 11 20.98 0.91 19.09
C THR A 11 20.36 0.51 17.75
N LYS A 12 21.21 0.18 16.76
CA LYS A 12 20.74 -0.29 15.45
C LYS A 12 19.84 -1.52 15.57
N ASP A 13 20.21 -2.46 16.43
CA ASP A 13 19.45 -3.70 16.63
C ASP A 13 18.07 -3.42 17.24
N GLU A 14 17.96 -2.47 18.17
CA GLU A 14 16.67 -2.05 18.73
C GLU A 14 15.78 -1.36 17.68
N LEU A 15 16.36 -0.54 16.80
CA LEU A 15 15.61 0.14 15.74
C LEU A 15 15.12 -0.83 14.66
N LEU A 16 15.87 -1.90 14.37
CA LEU A 16 15.56 -2.87 13.33
C LEU A 16 14.87 -4.14 13.84
N ALA A 17 14.52 -4.19 15.14
CA ALA A 17 13.89 -5.36 15.76
C ALA A 17 12.50 -5.71 15.20
N ARG A 18 11.85 -4.80 14.47
CA ARG A 18 10.50 -4.99 13.93
C ARG A 18 10.52 -4.97 12.40
N PRO A 19 10.56 -6.14 11.75
CA PRO A 19 10.54 -6.20 10.29
C PRO A 19 9.19 -5.73 9.75
N VAL A 20 9.23 -5.12 8.57
CA VAL A 20 8.03 -4.80 7.79
C VAL A 20 7.36 -6.10 7.37
N ARG A 21 6.03 -6.12 7.42
CA ARG A 21 5.21 -7.25 6.96
C ARG A 21 4.34 -6.79 5.82
N HIS A 22 4.38 -7.52 4.70
CA HIS A 22 3.51 -7.20 3.58
C HIS A 22 2.06 -7.57 3.90
N VAL A 23 1.13 -6.68 3.54
CA VAL A 23 -0.30 -6.95 3.69
C VAL A 23 -0.73 -8.05 2.71
N ASP A 24 -1.46 -9.03 3.23
CA ASP A 24 -2.17 -10.00 2.39
C ASP A 24 -3.62 -9.56 2.24
N ILE A 25 -3.93 -8.98 1.07
CA ILE A 25 -5.27 -8.49 0.76
C ILE A 25 -6.29 -9.60 0.50
N THR A 26 -5.84 -10.85 0.38
CA THR A 26 -6.70 -12.02 0.15
C THR A 26 -7.11 -12.71 1.46
N ALA A 27 -6.44 -12.39 2.57
CA ALA A 27 -6.64 -13.04 3.86
C ALA A 27 -7.95 -12.65 4.56
N PHE A 28 -8.61 -11.57 4.15
CA PHE A 28 -9.87 -11.11 4.72
C PHE A 28 -10.70 -10.33 3.70
N ASP A 29 -12.02 -10.28 3.91
CA ASP A 29 -12.92 -9.48 3.07
C ASP A 29 -13.05 -8.06 3.60
N ALA A 30 -12.47 -7.10 2.89
CA ALA A 30 -12.54 -5.67 3.22
C ALA A 30 -13.84 -4.99 2.73
N ARG A 31 -14.63 -5.62 1.85
CA ARG A 31 -15.82 -5.00 1.23
C ARG A 31 -16.85 -4.49 2.25
N PRO A 32 -17.15 -5.20 3.36
CA PRO A 32 -18.05 -4.67 4.39
C PRO A 32 -17.58 -3.35 5.00
N VAL A 33 -16.27 -3.16 5.17
CA VAL A 33 -15.69 -1.92 5.69
C VAL A 33 -15.88 -0.79 4.67
N ILE A 34 -15.58 -1.05 3.40
CA ILE A 34 -15.78 -0.07 2.32
C ILE A 34 -17.28 0.29 2.16
N ASN A 35 -18.18 -0.68 2.35
CA ASN A 35 -19.63 -0.45 2.40
C ASN A 35 -20.03 0.51 3.52
N ALA A 36 -19.50 0.33 4.73
CA ALA A 36 -19.74 1.26 5.82
C ALA A 36 -19.17 2.67 5.53
N TYR A 37 -18.00 2.75 4.89
CA TYR A 37 -17.33 4.02 4.57
C TYR A 37 -18.15 4.93 3.63
N ARG A 38 -19.06 4.38 2.81
CA ARG A 38 -19.99 5.17 1.97
C ARG A 38 -20.93 6.06 2.80
N HIS A 39 -21.18 5.71 4.05
CA HIS A 39 -22.03 6.47 4.96
C HIS A 39 -21.25 7.38 5.92
N MET A 40 -19.90 7.38 5.87
CA MET A 40 -19.03 8.16 6.76
C MET A 40 -18.56 9.50 6.14
N ALA A 41 -17.70 10.26 6.81
CA ALA A 41 -17.23 11.57 6.33
C ALA A 41 -15.72 11.56 5.96
N TYR A 42 -15.26 12.64 5.33
CA TYR A 42 -13.84 12.88 4.98
C TYR A 42 -13.21 11.74 4.16
N SER A 43 -11.99 11.34 4.51
CA SER A 43 -11.20 10.34 3.79
C SER A 43 -11.89 8.98 3.66
N SER A 44 -12.75 8.59 4.61
CA SER A 44 -13.52 7.34 4.50
C SER A 44 -14.44 7.37 3.27
N ARG A 45 -15.20 8.45 3.09
CA ARG A 45 -16.11 8.59 1.93
C ARG A 45 -15.34 8.69 0.63
N THR A 46 -14.23 9.43 0.62
CA THR A 46 -13.35 9.53 -0.55
C THR A 46 -12.76 8.18 -0.93
N LEU A 47 -12.32 7.37 0.03
CA LEU A 47 -11.79 6.03 -0.23
C LEU A 47 -12.86 5.10 -0.80
N ALA A 48 -14.09 5.14 -0.28
CA ALA A 48 -15.18 4.35 -0.82
C ALA A 48 -15.54 4.76 -2.26
N GLN A 49 -15.55 6.07 -2.56
CA GLN A 49 -15.73 6.57 -3.92
C GLN A 49 -14.58 6.15 -4.86
N ALA A 50 -13.34 6.16 -4.37
CA ALA A 50 -12.19 5.69 -5.15
C ALA A 50 -12.30 4.20 -5.48
N ALA A 51 -12.77 3.37 -4.54
CA ALA A 51 -13.05 1.95 -4.79
C ALA A 51 -14.14 1.76 -5.86
N ASP A 52 -15.22 2.56 -5.82
CA ASP A 52 -16.29 2.52 -6.84
C ASP A 52 -15.80 2.96 -8.23
N ILE A 53 -14.88 3.94 -8.29
CA ILE A 53 -14.25 4.35 -9.55
C ILE A 53 -13.39 3.22 -10.11
N TYR A 54 -12.55 2.62 -9.26
CA TYR A 54 -11.66 1.55 -9.67
C TYR A 54 -12.42 0.30 -10.14
N ASP A 55 -13.50 -0.09 -9.45
CA ASP A 55 -14.37 -1.19 -9.86
C ASP A 55 -14.98 -0.96 -11.27
N ARG A 56 -15.41 0.28 -11.54
CA ARG A 56 -15.89 0.65 -12.89
C ARG A 56 -14.80 0.62 -13.95
N MET A 57 -13.57 1.03 -13.61
CA MET A 57 -12.44 0.94 -14.53
C MET A 57 -12.13 -0.52 -14.88
N LEU A 58 -12.19 -1.43 -13.90
CA LEU A 58 -11.98 -2.87 -14.11
C LEU A 58 -13.10 -3.52 -14.94
N ALA A 59 -14.34 -3.05 -14.78
CA ALA A 59 -15.48 -3.56 -15.54
C ALA A 59 -15.49 -3.09 -17.01
N ASP A 60 -14.84 -1.96 -17.31
CA ASP A 60 -14.78 -1.36 -18.64
C ASP A 60 -13.58 -1.91 -19.43
N THR A 61 -13.79 -2.98 -20.21
CA THR A 61 -12.71 -3.65 -20.97
C THR A 61 -11.87 -2.77 -21.92
N PRO A 62 -12.39 -1.68 -22.55
CA PRO A 62 -11.54 -0.73 -23.28
C PRO A 62 -10.75 0.26 -22.40
N CYS A 63 -11.02 0.32 -21.09
CA CYS A 63 -10.32 1.20 -20.16
C CYS A 63 -8.95 0.63 -19.79
N ALA A 64 -7.89 1.43 -19.94
CA ALA A 64 -6.57 1.07 -19.47
C ALA A 64 -6.33 1.57 -18.03
N VAL A 65 -5.91 0.67 -17.14
CA VAL A 65 -5.60 0.94 -15.74
C VAL A 65 -4.10 1.16 -15.57
N ILE A 66 -3.72 2.41 -15.25
CA ILE A 66 -2.33 2.79 -14.98
C ILE A 66 -2.11 2.98 -13.48
N LEU A 67 -1.32 2.11 -12.86
CA LEU A 67 -0.93 2.22 -11.46
C LEU A 67 0.27 3.16 -11.30
N THR A 68 0.02 4.35 -10.75
CA THR A 68 1.10 5.30 -10.43
C THR A 68 1.48 5.18 -8.97
N MET A 69 2.74 4.83 -8.71
CA MET A 69 3.25 4.59 -7.36
C MET A 69 4.13 5.75 -6.89
N ALA A 70 3.79 6.29 -5.71
CA ALA A 70 4.68 7.16 -4.96
C ALA A 70 5.92 6.38 -4.45
N GLY A 71 6.92 7.10 -3.95
CA GLY A 71 8.15 6.47 -3.45
C GLY A 71 7.94 5.62 -2.19
N SER A 72 8.64 4.49 -2.14
CA SER A 72 8.79 3.57 -1.00
C SER A 72 7.56 2.74 -0.57
N MET A 73 6.66 2.45 -1.50
CA MET A 73 5.45 1.65 -1.22
C MET A 73 5.77 0.17 -0.94
N VAL A 74 6.82 -0.37 -1.56
CA VAL A 74 7.26 -1.75 -1.37
C VAL A 74 7.80 -1.93 0.05
N SER A 75 8.70 -1.04 0.50
CA SER A 75 9.17 -0.99 1.90
C SER A 75 8.09 -0.60 2.90
N ALA A 76 6.99 0.03 2.48
CA ALA A 76 5.83 0.30 3.34
C ALA A 76 4.94 -0.95 3.58
N GLY A 77 5.23 -2.08 2.92
CA GLY A 77 4.48 -3.31 3.09
C GLY A 77 3.43 -3.59 2.01
N LEU A 78 3.43 -2.88 0.87
CA LEU A 78 2.43 -3.08 -0.18
C LEU A 78 2.85 -4.03 -1.31
N LYS A 79 4.08 -4.56 -1.28
CA LYS A 79 4.61 -5.49 -2.29
C LYS A 79 3.63 -6.59 -2.69
N LYS A 80 3.16 -7.37 -1.71
CA LYS A 80 2.24 -8.49 -1.95
C LYS A 80 0.90 -8.04 -2.56
N ALA A 81 0.35 -6.90 -2.10
CA ALA A 81 -0.87 -6.35 -2.68
C ALA A 81 -0.69 -5.98 -4.15
N ILE A 82 0.44 -5.33 -4.51
CA ILE A 82 0.75 -4.97 -5.90
C ILE A 82 0.89 -6.22 -6.77
N ILE A 83 1.61 -7.24 -6.28
CA ILE A 83 1.76 -8.53 -6.98
C ILE A 83 0.39 -9.15 -7.25
N THR A 84 -0.51 -9.20 -6.25
CA THR A 84 -1.87 -9.73 -6.44
C THR A 84 -2.63 -8.96 -7.52
N LEU A 85 -2.54 -7.63 -7.58
CA LEU A 85 -3.19 -6.87 -8.64
C LEU A 85 -2.67 -7.24 -10.04
N LEU A 86 -1.35 -7.46 -10.16
CA LEU A 86 -0.72 -7.85 -11.42
C LEU A 86 -1.09 -9.28 -11.84
N GLU A 87 -1.06 -10.23 -10.91
CA GLU A 87 -1.42 -11.65 -11.16
C GLU A 87 -2.87 -11.80 -11.64
N HIS A 88 -3.75 -10.88 -11.23
CA HIS A 88 -5.16 -10.86 -11.60
C HIS A 88 -5.49 -9.94 -12.80
N ASN A 89 -4.48 -9.41 -13.51
CA ASN A 89 -4.66 -8.49 -14.64
C ASN A 89 -5.51 -7.25 -14.30
N MET A 90 -5.33 -6.71 -13.08
CA MET A 90 -6.06 -5.53 -12.61
C MET A 90 -5.32 -4.21 -12.87
N VAL A 91 -4.16 -4.27 -13.53
CA VAL A 91 -3.28 -3.14 -13.88
C VAL A 91 -2.62 -3.44 -15.22
N ASP A 92 -2.69 -2.50 -16.17
CA ASP A 92 -2.11 -2.64 -17.51
C ASP A 92 -0.71 -2.03 -17.63
N ALA A 93 -0.44 -0.95 -16.87
CA ALA A 93 0.85 -0.29 -16.86
C ALA A 93 1.20 0.23 -15.46
N ILE A 94 2.50 0.22 -15.13
CA ILE A 94 3.03 0.79 -13.89
C ILE A 94 3.88 2.02 -14.21
N VAL A 95 3.63 3.11 -13.48
CA VAL A 95 4.50 4.28 -13.42
C VAL A 95 5.03 4.39 -12.01
N SER A 96 6.34 4.24 -11.81
CA SER A 96 6.94 4.23 -10.47
C SER A 96 8.27 4.98 -10.44
N THR A 97 8.65 5.43 -9.24
CA THR A 97 10.01 5.91 -8.98
C THR A 97 11.00 4.73 -8.94
N GLY A 98 12.29 5.02 -9.15
CA GLY A 98 13.36 4.02 -9.08
C GLY A 98 13.48 3.34 -7.71
N ALA A 99 13.08 4.02 -6.62
CA ALA A 99 13.14 3.48 -5.27
C ALA A 99 12.27 2.21 -5.10
N ASN A 100 11.07 2.15 -5.70
CA ASN A 100 10.25 0.94 -5.58
C ASN A 100 10.82 -0.21 -6.43
N ILE A 101 11.31 0.08 -7.64
CA ILE A 101 11.68 -0.95 -8.62
C ILE A 101 13.09 -1.49 -8.37
N VAL A 102 14.07 -0.61 -8.23
CA VAL A 102 15.48 -0.98 -8.12
C VAL A 102 15.80 -1.38 -6.69
N ASP A 103 15.54 -0.48 -5.73
CA ASP A 103 16.03 -0.66 -4.36
C ASP A 103 15.22 -1.69 -3.57
N GLN A 104 13.90 -1.67 -3.75
CA GLN A 104 12.98 -2.40 -2.86
C GLN A 104 12.42 -3.68 -3.49
N ASP A 105 12.27 -3.75 -4.81
CA ASP A 105 11.79 -4.96 -5.47
C ASP A 105 12.96 -5.80 -6.00
N PHE A 106 13.76 -5.24 -6.92
CA PHE A 106 14.85 -5.96 -7.58
C PHE A 106 15.94 -6.43 -6.61
N PHE A 107 16.50 -5.55 -5.77
CA PHE A 107 17.54 -5.97 -4.81
C PHE A 107 17.02 -6.90 -3.70
N GLU A 108 15.73 -6.85 -3.36
CA GLU A 108 15.15 -7.79 -2.41
C GLU A 108 14.96 -9.19 -3.02
N GLY A 109 14.85 -9.27 -4.35
CA GLY A 109 14.75 -10.53 -5.09
C GLY A 109 16.08 -11.22 -5.43
N LEU A 110 17.23 -10.57 -5.17
CA LEU A 110 18.57 -11.14 -5.31
C LEU A 110 19.00 -11.91 -4.06
#